data_AF-A0A9Q0MTB4-F1
#
_entry.id   AF-A0A9Q0MTB4-F1
#
_cell.length_a   1.000
_cell.length_b   1.000
_cell.length_c   1.000
_cell.angle_alpha   90.00
_cell.angle_beta   90.00
_cell.angle_gamma   90.00
#
_symmetry.space_group_name_H-M   'P 1'
#
loop_
_entity.id
_entity.type
_entity.pdbx_description
1 polymer ?
#
loop_
_entity_poly.entity_id
_entity_poly.type
_entity_poly.pdbx_seq_one_letter_code
_entity_poly.pdbx_strand_id
1 'polypeptide(L)'
;MPGGRRGLVAPQNTFLENIIRRSNSQPDSSFLLANAQIVDFPIVYCNESFCKISGYNRAEVMQKSCRCGFMYGELTDKETVSRLEYSLENQQQDQFEVLLYKKN
;
A
#
# COMPACT_ATOMS: atom_id res chain seq x y z
N MET A 1 -13.92 -28.24 -38.53
CA MET A 1 -13.34 -28.21 -37.17
C MET A 1 -13.67 -26.84 -36.56
N PRO A 2 -14.59 -26.72 -35.58
CA PRO A 2 -14.96 -25.41 -35.04
C PRO A 2 -13.91 -24.93 -34.04
N GLY A 3 -13.57 -23.64 -34.15
CA GLY A 3 -12.48 -22.99 -33.44
C GLY A 3 -12.65 -22.98 -31.93
N GLY A 4 -11.55 -23.28 -31.23
CA GLY A 4 -11.44 -23.12 -29.78
C GLY A 4 -11.64 -21.66 -29.41
N ARG A 5 -12.72 -21.37 -28.66
CA ARG A 5 -12.91 -20.10 -27.98
C ARG A 5 -11.77 -19.95 -26.96
N ARG A 6 -10.72 -19.23 -27.33
CA ARG A 6 -9.73 -18.72 -26.36
C ARG A 6 -10.52 -17.88 -25.37
N GLY A 7 -10.59 -18.32 -24.12
CA GLY A 7 -11.23 -17.56 -23.06
C GLY A 7 -10.65 -16.15 -23.04
N LEU A 8 -11.52 -15.16 -22.80
CA LEU A 8 -11.07 -13.79 -22.57
C LEU A 8 -10.18 -13.82 -21.33
N VAL A 9 -8.86 -13.80 -21.53
CA VAL A 9 -7.92 -13.56 -20.44
C VAL A 9 -8.12 -12.10 -20.07
N ALA A 10 -8.68 -11.86 -18.88
CA ALA A 10 -8.74 -10.51 -18.33
C ALA A 10 -7.32 -9.91 -18.41
N PRO A 11 -7.13 -8.69 -18.94
CA PRO A 11 -5.80 -8.12 -19.04
C PRO A 11 -5.19 -8.12 -17.65
N GLN A 12 -4.03 -8.77 -17.50
CA GLN A 12 -3.23 -8.66 -16.28
C GLN A 12 -3.09 -7.16 -15.99
N ASN A 13 -3.28 -6.77 -14.74
CA ASN A 13 -3.26 -5.37 -14.33
C ASN A 13 -1.80 -4.86 -14.39
N THR A 14 -1.32 -4.63 -15.62
CA THR A 14 0.07 -4.24 -15.95
C THR A 14 0.46 -2.94 -15.29
N PHE A 15 -0.51 -2.12 -14.88
CA PHE A 15 -0.28 -0.90 -14.12
C PHE A 15 0.40 -1.18 -12.78
N LEU A 16 -0.15 -2.11 -11.99
CA LEU A 16 0.44 -2.50 -10.71
C LEU A 16 1.80 -3.16 -10.91
N GLU A 17 1.92 -4.06 -11.88
CA GLU A 17 3.18 -4.73 -12.21
C GLU A 17 4.28 -3.74 -12.62
N ASN A 18 3.93 -2.71 -13.40
CA ASN A 18 4.86 -1.68 -13.81
C ASN A 18 5.34 -0.83 -12.64
N ILE A 19 4.43 -0.47 -11.71
CA ILE A 19 4.80 0.26 -10.49
C ILE A 19 5.75 -0.59 -9.66
N ILE A 20 5.39 -1.84 -9.39
CA ILE A 20 6.18 -2.80 -8.60
C ILE A 20 7.56 -3.03 -9.21
N ARG A 21 7.63 -3.18 -10.54
CA ARG A 21 8.91 -3.41 -11.23
C ARG A 21 9.81 -2.19 -11.16
N ARG A 22 9.26 -0.98 -11.32
CA ARG A 22 10.04 0.27 -11.22
C ARG A 22 10.53 0.50 -9.81
N SER A 23 9.68 0.33 -8.81
CA SER A 23 10.06 0.52 -7.41
C SER A 23 11.09 -0.50 -6.93
N ASN A 24 10.96 -1.77 -7.31
CA ASN A 24 11.90 -2.83 -6.91
C ASN A 24 13.25 -2.72 -7.64
N SER A 25 13.33 -1.93 -8.71
CA SER A 25 14.62 -1.61 -9.35
C SER A 25 15.46 -0.61 -8.55
N GLN A 26 14.88 0.03 -7.53
CA GLN A 26 15.58 0.93 -6.62
C GLN A 26 15.81 0.22 -5.27
N PRO A 27 17.07 -0.09 -4.90
CA PRO A 27 17.39 -0.88 -3.71
C PRO A 27 16.92 -0.25 -2.39
N ASP A 28 16.81 1.07 -2.33
CA ASP A 28 16.44 1.81 -1.11
C ASP A 28 14.97 2.29 -1.10
N SER A 29 14.15 1.85 -2.07
CA SER A 29 12.73 2.21 -2.09
C SER A 29 11.93 1.34 -1.14
N SER A 30 11.11 1.94 -0.28
CA SER A 30 10.16 1.27 0.62
C SER A 30 8.78 1.89 0.44
N PHE A 31 7.76 1.09 0.11
CA PHE A 31 6.43 1.62 -0.18
C PHE A 31 5.32 0.57 -0.04
N LEU A 32 4.08 1.07 0.03
CA LEU A 32 2.83 0.34 0.03
C LEU A 32 1.96 0.83 -1.13
N LEU A 33 1.10 -0.03 -1.66
CA LEU A 33 0.01 0.36 -2.56
C LEU A 33 -1.31 -0.10 -1.97
N ALA A 34 -2.32 0.75 -2.06
CA ALA A 34 -3.64 0.50 -1.53
C ALA A 34 -4.72 0.79 -2.57
N ASN A 35 -5.86 0.13 -2.42
CA ASN A 35 -6.99 0.34 -3.32
C ASN A 35 -7.86 1.49 -2.82
N ALA A 36 -7.74 2.65 -3.47
CA ALA A 36 -8.51 3.85 -3.15
C ALA A 36 -10.03 3.73 -3.38
N GLN A 37 -10.50 2.66 -4.04
CA GLN A 37 -11.92 2.45 -4.39
C GLN A 37 -12.65 1.52 -3.40
N ILE A 38 -11.95 0.92 -2.44
CA ILE A 38 -12.53 0.03 -1.44
C ILE A 38 -12.53 0.74 -0.09
N VAL A 39 -13.58 0.52 0.70
CA VAL A 39 -13.69 0.99 2.09
C VAL A 39 -12.41 0.64 2.86
N ASP A 40 -11.96 1.59 3.67
CA ASP A 40 -10.73 1.53 4.45
C ASP A 40 -9.41 1.49 3.67
N PHE A 41 -9.45 1.63 2.35
CA PHE A 41 -8.27 1.73 1.50
C PHE A 41 -7.29 0.57 1.75
N PRO A 42 -7.71 -0.69 1.50
CA PRO A 42 -6.94 -1.86 1.86
C PRO A 42 -5.64 -1.90 1.06
N ILE A 43 -4.55 -2.23 1.74
CA ILE A 43 -3.24 -2.44 1.13
C ILE A 43 -3.30 -3.68 0.23
N VAL A 44 -3.00 -3.49 -1.05
CA VAL A 44 -2.94 -4.53 -2.08
C VAL A 44 -1.51 -4.95 -2.41
N TYR A 45 -0.52 -4.17 -1.97
CA TYR A 45 0.89 -4.50 -2.13
C TYR A 45 1.74 -3.83 -1.06
N CYS A 46 2.74 -4.54 -0.56
CA CYS A 46 3.88 -4.00 0.17
C CYS A 46 5.17 -4.54 -0.43
N ASN A 47 6.27 -3.79 -0.44
CA ASN A 47 7.55 -4.39 -0.85
C ASN A 47 8.30 -5.00 0.34
N GLU A 48 9.35 -5.78 0.05
CA GLU A 48 10.13 -6.46 1.08
C GLU A 48 10.86 -5.46 2.00
N SER A 49 11.31 -4.32 1.44
CA SER A 49 11.93 -3.24 2.19
C SER A 49 11.01 -2.69 3.28
N PHE A 50 9.72 -2.49 2.98
CA PHE A 50 8.73 -2.10 3.98
C PHE A 50 8.62 -3.11 5.11
N CYS A 51 8.51 -4.41 4.78
CA CYS A 51 8.44 -5.47 5.79
C CYS A 51 9.68 -5.49 6.70
N LYS A 52 10.87 -5.33 6.11
CA LYS A 52 12.14 -5.29 6.86
C LYS A 52 12.21 -4.11 7.84
N ILE A 53 11.86 -2.90 7.39
CA ILE A 53 11.97 -1.71 8.24
C ILE A 53 10.87 -1.67 9.30
N SER A 54 9.68 -2.16 8.99
CA SER A 54 8.52 -2.09 9.89
C SER A 54 8.45 -3.27 10.87
N GLY A 55 9.09 -4.40 10.57
CA GLY A 55 9.01 -5.63 11.37
C GLY A 55 7.74 -6.45 11.13
N TYR A 56 6.79 -5.95 10.33
CA TYR A 56 5.60 -6.71 9.96
C TYR A 56 5.87 -7.57 8.74
N ASN A 57 5.37 -8.81 8.75
CA ASN A 57 5.45 -9.65 7.56
C ASN A 57 4.34 -9.27 6.56
N ARG A 58 4.49 -9.72 5.30
CA ARG A 58 3.53 -9.40 4.23
C ARG A 58 2.09 -9.79 4.57
N ALA A 59 1.87 -10.95 5.19
CA ALA A 59 0.52 -11.43 5.51
C ALA A 59 -0.18 -10.55 6.56
N GLU A 60 0.59 -9.87 7.42
CA GLU A 60 0.06 -8.96 8.45
C GLU A 60 -0.26 -7.57 7.93
N VAL A 61 0.39 -7.15 6.85
CA VAL A 61 0.25 -5.82 6.23
C VAL A 61 -0.83 -5.82 5.15
N MET A 62 -0.89 -6.88 4.33
CA MET A 62 -1.86 -6.99 3.24
C MET A 62 -3.29 -6.92 3.79
N GLN A 63 -4.19 -6.27 3.07
CA GLN A 63 -5.60 -6.04 3.44
C GLN A 63 -5.84 -5.14 4.68
N LYS A 64 -4.80 -4.72 5.40
CA LYS A 64 -4.93 -3.65 6.41
C LYS A 64 -5.19 -2.32 5.71
N SER A 65 -5.77 -1.37 6.44
CA SER A 65 -5.92 0.00 5.96
C SER A 65 -4.55 0.64 5.70
N CYS A 66 -4.42 1.37 4.59
CA CYS A 66 -3.21 2.14 4.26
C CYS A 66 -2.96 3.33 5.19
N ARG A 67 -3.91 3.64 6.07
CA ARG A 67 -3.71 4.59 7.18
C ARG A 67 -2.64 4.11 8.16
N CYS A 68 -2.30 2.81 8.15
CA CYS A 68 -1.27 2.22 9.02
C CYS A 68 -1.55 2.37 10.52
N GLY A 69 -2.82 2.44 10.94
CA GLY A 69 -3.20 2.60 12.35
C GLY A 69 -2.68 1.50 13.28
N PHE A 70 -2.36 0.33 12.74
CA PHE A 70 -1.71 -0.76 13.47
C PHE A 70 -0.24 -0.49 13.84
N MET A 71 0.35 0.59 13.33
CA MET A 71 1.70 1.06 13.61
C MET A 71 1.71 2.35 14.43
N TYR A 72 0.56 2.85 14.88
CA TYR A 72 0.50 4.04 15.72
C TYR A 72 0.94 3.72 17.15
N GLY A 73 1.50 4.70 17.82
CA GLY A 73 1.81 4.62 19.24
C GLY A 73 1.72 5.98 19.92
N GLU A 74 2.25 6.07 21.13
CA GLU A 74 2.06 7.22 22.02
C GLU A 74 2.54 8.55 21.41
N LEU A 75 3.63 8.51 20.64
CA LEU A 75 4.24 9.69 20.01
C LEU A 75 3.80 9.90 18.56
N THR A 76 2.84 9.12 18.05
CA THR A 76 2.27 9.36 16.72
C THR A 76 1.41 10.62 16.78
N ASP A 77 1.81 11.65 16.01
CA ASP A 77 1.11 12.93 15.98
C ASP A 77 -0.31 12.80 15.39
N LYS A 78 -1.29 13.28 16.15
CA LYS A 78 -2.71 13.18 15.79
C LYS A 78 -3.09 14.13 14.68
N GLU A 79 -2.48 15.31 14.60
CA GLU A 79 -2.77 16.28 13.53
C GLU A 79 -2.33 15.72 12.18
N THR A 80 -1.16 15.11 12.12
CA THR A 80 -0.66 14.41 10.94
C THR A 80 -1.56 13.24 10.54
N VAL A 81 -2.07 12.46 11.49
CA VAL A 81 -3.04 11.37 11.20
C VAL A 81 -4.33 11.93 10.63
N SER A 82 -4.89 12.99 11.21
CA SER A 82 -6.11 13.63 10.68
C SER A 82 -5.88 14.22 9.27
N ARG A 83 -4.69 14.75 9.00
CA ARG A 83 -4.31 15.20 7.65
C ARG A 83 -4.23 14.05 6.66
N LEU A 84 -3.62 12.92 7.06
CA LEU A 84 -3.60 11.69 6.24
C LEU A 84 -5.02 11.23 5.89
N GLU A 85 -5.90 11.17 6.88
CA GLU A 85 -7.30 10.77 6.69
C GLU A 85 -8.03 11.71 5.72
N TYR A 86 -7.90 13.02 5.95
CA TYR A 86 -8.50 14.04 5.08
C TYR A 86 -8.00 13.90 3.63
N SER A 87 -6.69 13.74 3.42
CA SER A 87 -6.12 13.62 2.07
C SER A 87 -6.57 12.34 1.37
N LEU A 88 -6.72 11.21 2.08
CA LEU A 88 -7.26 9.98 1.51
C LEU A 88 -8.74 10.09 1.15
N GLU A 89 -9.57 10.66 2.03
CA GLU A 89 -11.02 10.81 1.82
C GLU A 89 -11.35 11.79 0.69
N ASN A 90 -10.57 12.86 0.57
CA ASN A 90 -10.74 13.87 -0.48
C ASN A 90 -9.94 13.55 -1.76
N GLN A 91 -9.25 12.40 -1.80
CA GLN A 91 -8.42 11.98 -2.94
C GLN A 91 -7.38 13.03 -3.36
N GLN A 92 -6.78 13.70 -2.37
CA GLN A 92 -5.78 14.75 -2.57
C GLN A 92 -4.37 14.18 -2.50
N GLN A 93 -3.51 14.66 -3.39
CA GLN A 93 -2.08 14.41 -3.29
C GLN A 93 -1.52 15.24 -2.12
N ASP A 94 -0.76 14.59 -1.25
CA ASP A 94 -0.18 15.23 -0.08
C ASP A 94 1.17 14.60 0.30
N GLN A 95 1.98 15.33 1.08
CA GLN A 95 3.25 14.89 1.63
C GLN A 95 3.44 15.43 3.06
N PHE A 96 3.74 14.53 3.99
CA PHE A 96 4.01 14.84 5.39
C PHE A 96 4.89 13.76 6.02
N GLU A 97 5.46 14.06 7.18
CA GLU A 97 6.24 13.13 7.99
C GLU A 97 5.39 12.60 9.13
N VAL A 98 5.42 11.29 9.37
CA VAL A 98 4.65 10.63 10.44
C VAL A 98 5.54 9.66 11.21
N LEU A 99 5.44 9.68 12.54
CA LEU A 99 6.11 8.71 13.41
C LEU A 99 5.27 7.43 13.50
N LEU A 100 5.81 6.33 12.98
CA LEU A 100 5.23 4.99 13.05
C LEU A 100 6.14 4.04 13.84
N TYR A 101 5.52 3.17 14.61
CA TYR A 101 6.20 2.17 15.44
C TYR A 101 6.45 0.90 14.65
N LYS A 102 7.62 0.31 14.87
CA LYS A 102 7.94 -1.03 14.37
C LYS A 102 7.24 -2.09 15.21
N LYS A 103 7.00 -3.24 14.59
CA LYS A 103 6.61 -4.45 15.31
C LYS A 103 7.82 -4.95 16.11
N ASN A 104 7.64 -5.12 17.41
CA ASN A 104 8.64 -5.75 18.29
C ASN A 104 8.75 -7.25 18.03
#